data_AF-A0A9D2KGK4-F1
#
_entry.id   AF-A0A9D2KGK4-F1
#
_cell.length_a   1.000
_cell.length_b   1.000
_cell.length_c   1.000
_cell.angle_alpha   90.00
_cell.angle_beta   90.00
_cell.angle_gamma   90.00
#
_symmetry.space_group_name_H-M   'P 1'
#
loop_
_entity.id
_entity.type
_entity.pdbx_description
1 polymer ?
#
loop_
_entity_poly.entity_id
_entity_poly.type
_entity_poly.pdbx_seq_one_letter_code
_entity_poly.pdbx_strand_id
1 'polypeptide(L)'
;MTTPANDTITMFGAEWCRDCRRTKAQLDGLGIEYTYVDLEQDPSAADVAKDISGRTNIPVVLYPDGSHHVEPANSDVESKLRELSLI
;
A
#
# COMPACT_ATOMS: atom_id res chain seq x y z
N MET A 1 -20.19 16.87 2.27
CA MET A 1 -20.32 15.41 2.47
C MET A 1 -18.93 14.94 2.85
N THR A 2 -18.73 14.55 4.11
CA THR A 2 -17.41 14.23 4.66
C THR A 2 -17.42 12.75 5.01
N THR A 3 -16.84 11.94 4.14
CA THR A 3 -16.73 10.47 4.31
C THR A 3 -15.65 10.17 5.35
N PRO A 4 -15.85 9.19 6.26
CA PRO A 4 -14.96 8.99 7.40
C PRO A 4 -13.72 8.16 7.00
N ALA A 5 -12.54 8.79 7.07
CA ALA A 5 -11.22 8.26 7.50
C ALA A 5 -10.67 6.90 6.98
N ASN A 6 -11.33 6.17 6.06
CA ASN A 6 -10.86 4.89 5.51
C ASN A 6 -10.64 4.92 3.99
N ASP A 7 -10.68 6.09 3.35
CA ASP A 7 -10.63 6.22 1.87
C ASP A 7 -9.21 6.26 1.28
N THR A 8 -8.17 6.05 2.09
CA THR A 8 -6.77 6.25 1.68
C THR A 8 -6.00 4.93 1.68
N ILE A 9 -5.24 4.69 0.61
CA ILE A 9 -4.37 3.52 0.48
C ILE A 9 -3.25 3.61 1.52
N THR A 10 -2.91 2.49 2.16
CA THR A 10 -1.73 2.41 3.04
C THR A 10 -0.71 1.45 2.45
N MET A 11 0.51 1.92 2.27
CA MET A 11 1.62 1.14 1.75
C MET A 11 2.67 0.96 2.84
N PHE A 12 2.84 -0.28 3.29
CA PHE A 12 3.92 -0.67 4.20
C PHE A 12 5.14 -1.08 3.37
N GLY A 13 6.30 -0.53 3.69
CA GLY A 13 7.53 -0.82 2.97
C GLY A 13 8.78 -0.36 3.70
N ALA A 14 9.89 -0.41 2.99
CA ALA A 14 11.18 0.09 3.44
C ALA A 14 11.93 0.73 2.27
N GLU A 15 12.79 1.70 2.54
CA GLU A 15 13.48 2.45 1.49
C GLU A 15 14.51 1.60 0.74
N TRP A 16 15.13 0.59 1.37
CA TRP A 16 16.03 -0.32 0.67
C TRP A 16 15.32 -1.28 -0.30
N CYS A 17 14.00 -1.46 -0.17
CA CYS A 17 13.25 -2.42 -0.97
C CYS A 17 12.93 -1.84 -2.36
N ARG A 18 13.46 -2.49 -3.40
CA ARG A 18 13.25 -2.11 -4.80
C ARG A 18 11.79 -2.15 -5.20
N ASP A 19 11.04 -3.17 -4.79
CA ASP A 19 9.62 -3.29 -5.13
C ASP A 19 8.77 -2.26 -4.39
N CYS A 20 9.14 -1.89 -3.15
CA CYS A 20 8.51 -0.78 -2.45
C CYS A 20 8.66 0.52 -3.25
N ARG A 21 9.89 0.85 -3.65
CA ARG A 21 10.15 2.04 -4.47
C ARG A 21 9.38 2.04 -5.78
N ARG A 22 9.23 0.88 -6.42
CA ARG A 22 8.44 0.73 -7.65
C ARG A 22 6.97 1.05 -7.42
N THR A 23 6.35 0.44 -6.41
CA THR A 23 4.93 0.67 -6.09
C THR A 23 4.68 2.12 -5.66
N LYS A 24 5.57 2.69 -4.85
CA LYS A 24 5.55 4.10 -4.44
C LYS A 24 5.54 5.04 -5.65
N ALA A 25 6.51 4.86 -6.56
CA ALA A 25 6.61 5.66 -7.78
C ALA A 25 5.40 5.52 -8.71
N GLN A 26 4.74 4.35 -8.73
CA GLN A 26 3.50 4.17 -9.48
C GLN A 26 2.36 4.99 -8.87
N LEU A 27 2.16 4.91 -7.55
CA LEU A 27 1.11 5.66 -6.86
C LEU A 27 1.34 7.18 -7.00
N ASP A 28 2.58 7.63 -6.85
CA ASP A 28 2.99 9.02 -7.08
C ASP A 28 2.70 9.44 -8.54
N GLY A 29 3.05 8.60 -9.52
CA GLY A 29 2.83 8.87 -10.94
C GLY A 29 1.36 8.92 -11.36
N LEU A 30 0.48 8.23 -10.62
CA LEU A 30 -0.97 8.28 -10.79
C LEU A 30 -1.60 9.45 -10.01
N GLY A 31 -0.84 10.16 -9.18
CA GLY A 31 -1.35 11.27 -8.37
C GLY A 31 -2.29 10.83 -7.25
N ILE A 32 -2.14 9.59 -6.78
CA ILE A 32 -2.98 9.02 -5.73
C ILE A 32 -2.42 9.39 -4.36
N GLU A 33 -3.29 9.85 -3.45
CA GLU A 33 -2.92 10.03 -2.05
C GLU A 33 -2.85 8.65 -1.36
N TYR A 34 -1.73 8.39 -0.69
CA TYR A 34 -1.51 7.19 0.10
C TYR A 34 -0.68 7.50 1.33
N THR A 35 -0.85 6.68 2.36
CA THR A 35 -0.02 6.68 3.56
C THR A 35 1.14 5.72 3.36
N TYR A 36 2.37 6.22 3.39
CA TYR A 36 3.57 5.37 3.40
C TYR A 36 4.00 5.10 4.84
N VAL A 37 4.14 3.82 5.19
CA VAL A 37 4.62 3.39 6.50
C VAL A 37 5.96 2.70 6.32
N ASP A 38 7.02 3.33 6.86
CA ASP A 38 8.38 2.81 6.82
C ASP A 38 8.62 1.84 7.99
N LEU A 39 8.76 0.56 7.67
CA LEU A 39 8.97 -0.51 8.65
C LEU A 39 10.36 -0.45 9.31
N GLU A 40 11.33 0.28 8.73
CA GLU A 40 12.63 0.48 9.37
C GLU A 40 12.56 1.50 10.51
N GLN A 41 11.68 2.50 10.37
CA GLN A 41 11.48 3.54 11.38
C GLN A 41 10.45 3.14 12.43
N ASP A 42 9.47 2.31 12.04
CA ASP A 42 8.45 1.78 12.94
C ASP A 42 8.42 0.24 12.91
N PRO A 43 9.20 -0.41 13.80
CA PRO A 43 9.18 -1.85 13.93
C PRO A 43 7.80 -2.41 14.32
N SER A 44 6.96 -1.63 15.01
CA SER A 44 5.62 -2.09 15.40
C SER A 44 4.67 -2.18 14.21
N ALA A 45 4.88 -1.35 13.18
CA ALA A 45 4.16 -1.44 11.93
C ALA A 45 4.49 -2.71 11.13
N ALA A 46 5.65 -3.35 11.38
CA ALA A 46 5.99 -4.59 10.71
C ALA A 46 5.10 -5.75 11.18
N ASP A 47 4.77 -5.78 12.47
CA ASP A 47 3.81 -6.73 13.03
C ASP A 47 2.41 -6.49 12.45
N VAL A 48 2.00 -5.22 12.32
CA VAL A 48 0.72 -4.86 11.67
C VAL A 48 0.67 -5.30 10.21
N ALA A 49 1.73 -5.03 9.43
CA ALA A 49 1.80 -5.47 8.03
C ALA A 49 1.74 -6.99 7.90
N LYS A 50 2.34 -7.71 8.85
CA LYS A 50 2.29 -9.18 8.93
C LYS A 50 0.91 -9.70 9.31
N ASP A 51 0.23 -9.05 10.25
CA ASP A 51 -1.12 -9.44 10.65
C ASP A 51 -2.13 -9.21 9.51
N ILE A 52 -1.96 -8.13 8.74
CA ILE A 52 -2.78 -7.83 7.56
C ILE A 52 -2.53 -8.86 6.44
N SER A 53 -1.26 -9.09 6.10
CA SER A 53 -0.89 -9.87 4.92
C SER A 53 -0.74 -11.37 5.17
N GLY A 54 -0.66 -11.79 6.44
CA GLY A 54 -0.27 -13.14 6.84
C GLY A 54 1.18 -13.50 6.50
N ARG A 55 2.00 -12.55 6.03
CA ARG A 55 3.38 -12.76 5.52
C ARG A 55 4.30 -11.64 5.97
N THR A 56 5.61 -11.83 5.86
CA THR A 56 6.62 -10.79 6.19
C THR A 56 7.21 -10.11 4.95
N ASN A 57 6.61 -10.34 3.79
CA ASN A 57 7.04 -9.77 2.51
C ASN A 57 6.56 -8.32 2.37
N ILE A 58 7.34 -7.48 1.70
CA ILE A 58 7.02 -6.07 1.41
C ILE A 58 7.30 -5.76 -0.07
N PRO A 59 6.54 -4.85 -0.71
CA PRO A 59 5.53 -3.97 -0.11
C PRO A 59 4.20 -4.67 0.20
N VAL A 60 3.54 -4.24 1.26
CA VAL A 60 2.12 -4.55 1.52
C VAL A 60 1.29 -3.32 1.21
N VAL A 61 0.35 -3.43 0.28
CA VAL A 61 -0.57 -2.36 -0.11
C VAL A 61 -1.95 -2.72 0.43
N LEU A 62 -2.43 -1.97 1.40
CA LEU A 62 -3.78 -2.06 1.95
C LEU A 62 -4.67 -1.00 1.28
N TYR A 63 -5.79 -1.43 0.72
CA TYR A 63 -6.74 -0.58 0.03
C TYR A 63 -7.90 -0.14 0.95
N PRO A 64 -8.63 0.93 0.58
CA PRO A 64 -9.78 1.45 1.34
C PRO A 64 -10.89 0.43 1.63
N ASP A 65 -11.07 -0.55 0.74
CA ASP A 65 -12.06 -1.63 0.89
C ASP A 65 -11.62 -2.74 1.85
N GLY A 66 -10.45 -2.60 2.48
CA GLY A 66 -9.85 -3.57 3.39
C GLY A 66 -9.13 -4.72 2.68
N SER A 67 -9.15 -4.78 1.35
CA SER A 67 -8.35 -5.74 0.60
C SER A 67 -6.87 -5.34 0.62
N HIS A 68 -5.98 -6.29 0.36
CA HIS A 68 -4.55 -6.01 0.32
C HIS A 68 -3.81 -6.81 -0.76
N HIS A 69 -2.65 -6.31 -1.14
CA HIS A 69 -1.68 -7.03 -1.95
C HIS A 69 -0.30 -7.06 -1.28
N VAL A 70 0.45 -8.13 -1.58
CA VAL A 70 1.80 -8.36 -1.07
C VAL A 70 2.71 -8.55 -2.26
N GLU A 71 3.79 -7.77 -2.34
CA GLU A 71 4.70 -7.72 -3.49
C GLU A 71 3.97 -7.54 -4.85
N PRO A 72 2.93 -6.68 -4.96
CA PRO A 72 2.14 -6.58 -6.19
C PRO A 72 2.97 -6.11 -7.38
N ALA A 73 2.65 -6.63 -8.57
CA ALA A 73 3.07 -6.00 -9.80
C ALA A 73 2.28 -4.70 -10.01
N ASN A 74 2.82 -3.80 -10.84
CA ASN A 74 2.14 -2.53 -11.12
C ASN A 74 0.74 -2.74 -11.73
N SER A 75 0.57 -3.77 -12.55
CA SER A 75 -0.72 -4.13 -13.13
C SER A 75 -1.76 -4.52 -12.09
N ASP A 76 -1.35 -5.16 -10.99
CA ASP A 76 -2.27 -5.60 -9.93
C ASP A 76 -2.79 -4.38 -9.17
N VAL A 77 -1.88 -3.47 -8.82
CA VAL A 77 -2.24 -2.18 -8.19
C VAL A 77 -3.16 -1.38 -9.09
N GLU A 78 -2.81 -1.21 -10.36
CA GLU A 78 -3.63 -0.46 -11.31
C GLU A 78 -5.02 -1.07 -11.49
N SER A 79 -5.10 -2.39 -11.62
CA SER A 79 -6.38 -3.10 -11.76
C SER A 79 -7.26 -2.86 -10.53
N LYS A 80 -6.68 -2.93 -9.33
CA LYS A 80 -7.42 -2.69 -8.10
C LYS A 80 -7.85 -1.24 -7.94
N LEU A 81 -7.00 -0.28 -8.31
CA LEU A 81 -7.37 1.14 -8.31
C LEU A 81 -8.56 1.43 -9.24
N ARG A 82 -8.58 0.82 -10.44
CA ARG A 82 -9.72 0.93 -11.38
C ARG A 82 -10.99 0.30 -10.81
N GLU A 83 -10.87 -0.88 -10.19
CA GLU A 83 -11.99 -1.56 -9.51
C GLU A 83 -12.62 -0.66 -8.42
N LEU A 84 -11.77 0.04 -7.67
CA LEU A 84 -12.18 0.98 -6.63
C LEU A 84 -12.55 2.37 -7.15
N SER A 85 -12.50 2.59 -8.47
CA SER A 85 -12.76 3.88 -9.11
C SER A 85 -11.89 5.04 -8.58
N LEU A 86 -10.64 4.73 -8.24
CA LEU A 86 -9.64 5.70 -7.78
C LEU A 86 -8.82 6.27 -8.95
N ILE A 87 -8.82 5.61 -10.11
CA ILE A 87 -8.25 6.06 -11.41
C ILE A 87 -9.18 5.71 -12.57
#